data_AF-A0A2V9MR98-F1
#
_entry.id   AF-A0A2V9MR98-F1
#
_cell.length_a   1.000
_cell.length_b   1.000
_cell.length_c   1.000
_cell.angle_alpha   90.00
_cell.angle_beta   90.00
_cell.angle_gamma   90.00
#
_symmetry.space_group_name_H-M   'P 1'
#
loop_
_entity.id
_entity.type
_entity.pdbx_description
1 polymer ?
#
loop_
_entity_poly.entity_id
_entity_poly.type
_entity_poly.pdbx_seq_one_letter_code
_entity_poly.pdbx_strand_id
1 'polypeptide(L)'
;MQRIPEKVEPAQRSQTISWINRYGPTLVVVFAFVLFAKRMFRLISRFAVNIFFSDQWGCNDARLFQRNSWWRTFTWQHGWHRQGVGGVFAALIEPLFRWNSRIEAFIMGAIILLTGICALWLKRRLFGKLSIFDALIPALFFTPAQ
;
A
#
# COMPACT_ATOMS: atom_id res chain seq x y z
N MET A 1 26.84 -52.54 -5.76
CA MET A 1 27.07 -51.59 -6.88
C MET A 1 26.16 -50.38 -6.69
N GLN A 2 26.69 -49.29 -6.13
CA GLN A 2 25.98 -48.01 -5.97
C GLN A 2 26.22 -47.18 -7.24
N ARG A 3 25.16 -46.80 -7.96
CA ARG A 3 25.25 -45.85 -9.09
C ARG A 3 25.72 -44.51 -8.54
N ILE A 4 26.92 -44.09 -8.94
CA ILE A 4 27.40 -42.72 -8.77
C ILE A 4 26.45 -41.82 -9.58
N PRO A 5 25.88 -40.75 -8.99
CA PRO A 5 25.00 -39.85 -9.73
C PRO A 5 25.80 -39.20 -10.87
N GLU A 6 25.27 -39.38 -12.07
CA GLU A 6 25.74 -38.84 -13.33
C GLU A 6 25.99 -37.33 -13.20
N LYS A 7 27.22 -36.89 -13.52
CA LYS A 7 27.61 -35.47 -13.50
C LYS A 7 26.65 -34.70 -14.38
N VAL A 8 25.86 -33.80 -13.79
CA VAL A 8 24.95 -32.89 -14.51
C VAL A 8 25.72 -32.19 -15.63
N GLU A 9 25.24 -32.37 -16.86
CA GLU A 9 25.89 -31.94 -18.09
C GLU A 9 26.08 -30.41 -18.13
N PRO A 10 27.24 -29.89 -18.55
CA PRO A 10 27.57 -28.46 -18.49
C PRO A 10 26.58 -27.55 -19.25
N ALA A 11 25.94 -28.06 -20.30
CA ALA A 11 24.92 -27.35 -21.07
C ALA A 11 23.65 -27.07 -20.23
N GLN A 12 23.26 -28.02 -19.40
CA GLN A 12 22.09 -27.90 -18.52
C GLN A 12 22.36 -26.88 -17.41
N ARG A 13 23.56 -26.92 -16.82
CA ARG A 13 24.01 -25.96 -15.79
C ARG A 13 24.06 -24.52 -16.33
N SER A 14 24.51 -24.33 -17.56
CA SER A 14 24.52 -23.04 -18.28
C SER A 14 23.11 -22.47 -18.46
N GLN A 15 22.16 -23.30 -18.92
CA GLN A 15 20.77 -22.87 -19.07
C GLN A 15 20.17 -22.49 -17.72
N THR A 16 20.29 -23.31 -16.69
CA THR A 16 19.71 -23.04 -15.36
C THR A 16 20.19 -21.71 -14.77
N ILE A 17 21.49 -21.41 -14.88
CA ILE A 17 22.06 -20.13 -14.41
C ILE A 17 21.47 -18.94 -15.20
N SER A 18 21.23 -19.10 -16.50
CA SER A 18 20.63 -18.03 -17.32
C SER A 18 19.18 -17.71 -16.93
N TRP A 19 18.39 -18.73 -16.57
CA TRP A 19 17.01 -18.55 -16.09
C TRP A 19 16.98 -17.85 -14.73
N ILE A 20 17.85 -18.25 -13.80
CA ILE A 20 17.96 -17.63 -12.47
C ILE A 20 18.32 -16.14 -12.60
N ASN A 21 19.28 -15.78 -13.45
CA ASN A 21 19.66 -14.38 -13.65
C ASN A 21 18.57 -13.56 -14.35
N ARG A 22 17.76 -14.19 -15.22
CA ARG A 22 16.71 -13.49 -15.96
C ARG A 22 15.46 -13.21 -15.11
N TYR A 23 15.05 -14.15 -14.27
CA TYR A 23 13.80 -14.07 -13.50
C TYR A 23 14.00 -13.83 -12.00
N GLY A 24 15.17 -14.18 -11.45
CA GLY A 24 15.50 -14.05 -10.03
C GLY A 24 15.23 -12.66 -9.47
N PRO A 25 15.72 -11.57 -10.09
CA PRO A 25 15.47 -10.21 -9.61
C PRO A 25 13.96 -9.88 -9.51
N THR A 26 13.18 -10.28 -10.53
CA THR A 26 11.72 -10.06 -10.54
C THR A 26 11.05 -10.84 -9.41
N LEU A 27 11.43 -12.10 -9.20
CA LEU A 27 10.89 -12.92 -8.12
C LEU A 27 11.21 -12.33 -6.74
N VAL A 28 12.42 -11.81 -6.54
CA VAL A 28 12.81 -11.14 -5.29
C VAL A 28 11.95 -9.91 -5.05
N VAL A 29 11.73 -9.07 -6.06
CA VAL A 29 10.90 -7.86 -5.94
C VAL A 29 9.44 -8.22 -5.65
N VAL A 30 8.88 -9.20 -6.34
CA VAL A 30 7.50 -9.66 -6.11
C VAL A 30 7.35 -10.25 -4.71
N PHE A 31 8.31 -11.06 -4.28
CA PHE A 31 8.32 -11.64 -2.94
C PHE A 31 8.40 -10.56 -1.86
N ALA A 32 9.32 -9.60 -2.00
CA ALA A 32 9.45 -8.46 -1.10
C ALA A 32 8.17 -7.64 -1.04
N PHE A 33 7.55 -7.36 -2.20
CA PHE A 33 6.28 -6.64 -2.29
C PHE A 33 5.17 -7.35 -1.50
N VAL A 34 4.98 -8.65 -1.75
CA VAL A 34 3.94 -9.44 -1.05
C VAL A 34 4.22 -9.52 0.44
N LEU A 35 5.48 -9.73 0.84
CA LEU A 35 5.88 -9.81 2.24
C LEU A 35 5.57 -8.51 2.99
N PHE A 36 5.97 -7.37 2.42
CA PHE A 36 5.77 -6.06 3.05
C PHE A 36 4.30 -5.62 3.02
N ALA A 37 3.57 -5.87 1.94
CA ALA A 37 2.13 -5.65 1.89
C ALA A 37 1.40 -6.47 2.96
N LYS A 38 1.71 -7.77 3.07
CA LYS A 38 1.13 -8.65 4.11
C LYS A 38 1.45 -8.16 5.51
N ARG A 39 2.69 -7.71 5.75
CA ARG A 39 3.09 -7.10 7.02
C ARG A 39 2.25 -5.85 7.32
N MET A 40 2.10 -4.93 6.37
CA MET A 40 1.32 -3.71 6.52
C MET A 40 -0.14 -4.01 6.88
N PHE A 41 -0.82 -4.90 6.14
CA PHE A 41 -2.20 -5.28 6.46
C PHE A 41 -2.33 -6.01 7.79
N ARG A 42 -1.31 -6.75 8.23
CA ARG A 42 -1.27 -7.33 9.58
C ARG A 42 -1.17 -6.24 10.65
N LEU A 43 -0.37 -5.19 10.42
CA LEU A 43 -0.28 -4.05 11.34
C LEU A 43 -1.61 -3.31 11.41
N ILE A 44 -2.24 -3.00 10.26
CA ILE A 44 -3.57 -2.39 10.22
C ILE A 44 -4.58 -3.28 10.96
N SER A 45 -4.63 -4.58 10.65
CA SER A 45 -5.58 -5.49 11.30
C SER A 45 -5.41 -5.56 12.82
N ARG A 46 -4.18 -5.51 13.32
CA ARG A 46 -3.84 -5.64 14.75
C ARG A 46 -3.96 -4.34 15.54
N PHE A 47 -3.66 -3.20 14.91
CA PHE A 47 -3.50 -1.91 15.61
C PHE A 47 -4.53 -0.85 15.21
N ALA A 48 -5.27 -1.03 14.11
CA ALA A 48 -6.33 -0.09 13.76
C ALA A 48 -7.53 -0.28 14.71
N VAL A 49 -7.71 0.69 15.59
CA VAL A 49 -8.83 0.79 16.52
C VAL A 49 -9.96 1.55 15.86
N ASN A 50 -11.21 1.13 16.10
CA ASN A 50 -12.40 1.81 15.60
C ASN A 50 -12.79 3.02 16.46
N ILE A 51 -11.90 4.00 16.54
CA ILE A 51 -12.10 5.30 17.20
C ILE A 51 -11.44 6.35 16.29
N PHE A 52 -12.03 7.55 16.19
CA PHE A 52 -11.39 8.64 15.44
C PHE A 52 -10.08 9.06 16.12
N PHE A 53 -9.11 9.45 15.30
CA PHE A 53 -7.80 9.83 15.78
C PHE A 53 -7.51 11.30 15.52
N SER A 54 -6.94 12.00 16.51
CA SER A 54 -6.43 13.37 16.37
C SER A 54 -7.50 14.34 15.81
N ASP A 55 -7.15 15.07 14.76
CA ASP A 55 -7.91 16.08 14.04
C ASP A 55 -9.16 15.53 13.33
N GLN A 56 -9.28 14.20 13.18
CA GLN A 56 -10.47 13.57 12.60
C GLN A 56 -11.75 13.92 13.39
N TRP A 57 -11.66 14.06 14.72
CA TRP A 57 -12.80 14.48 15.55
C TRP A 57 -13.33 15.86 15.16
N GLY A 58 -12.45 16.84 15.00
CA GLY A 58 -12.87 18.21 14.66
C GLY A 58 -13.12 18.42 13.16
N CYS A 59 -12.50 17.61 12.32
CA CYS A 59 -12.83 17.55 10.91
C CYS A 59 -14.26 17.04 10.67
N ASN A 60 -14.68 16.02 11.41
CA ASN A 60 -16.02 15.44 11.28
C ASN A 60 -17.09 16.19 12.08
N ASP A 61 -16.71 17.17 12.90
CA ASP A 61 -17.61 17.96 13.74
C ASP A 61 -18.79 18.55 12.97
N ALA A 62 -18.49 19.17 11.83
CA ALA A 62 -19.47 19.84 10.98
C ALA A 62 -20.63 18.92 10.56
N ARG A 63 -20.33 17.66 10.26
CA ARG A 63 -21.30 16.74 9.66
C ARG A 63 -21.86 15.76 10.68
N LEU A 64 -21.01 15.17 11.52
CA LEU A 64 -21.38 14.12 12.46
C LEU A 64 -22.16 14.66 13.65
N PHE A 65 -21.75 15.81 14.21
CA PHE A 65 -22.33 16.35 15.43
C PHE A 65 -23.27 17.52 15.16
N GLN A 66 -22.92 18.39 14.21
CA GLN A 66 -23.68 19.62 13.94
C GLN A 66 -24.69 19.51 12.79
N ARG A 67 -24.68 18.41 12.02
CA ARG A 67 -25.57 18.17 10.85
C ARG A 67 -25.64 19.35 9.88
N ASN A 68 -24.52 20.05 9.68
CA ASN A 68 -24.46 21.25 8.86
C ASN A 68 -24.75 20.97 7.38
N SER A 69 -25.23 21.99 6.66
CA SER A 69 -25.47 21.91 5.21
C SER A 69 -24.19 21.65 4.42
N TRP A 70 -24.31 21.11 3.20
CA TRP A 70 -23.17 20.78 2.34
C TRP A 70 -22.22 21.97 2.09
N TRP A 71 -22.77 23.18 1.93
CA TRP A 71 -21.97 24.40 1.77
C TRP A 71 -21.16 24.75 3.02
N ARG A 72 -21.73 24.52 4.20
CA ARG A 72 -21.03 24.73 5.46
C ARG A 72 -19.97 23.66 5.71
N THR A 73 -20.17 22.43 5.25
CA THR A 73 -19.10 21.41 5.23
C THR A 73 -17.96 21.80 4.27
N PHE A 74 -18.28 22.30 3.08
CA PHE A 74 -17.27 22.77 2.12
C PHE A 74 -16.43 23.94 2.67
N THR A 75 -17.08 24.88 3.33
CA THR A 75 -16.43 26.05 3.94
C THR A 75 -15.92 25.78 5.37
N TRP A 76 -16.11 24.57 5.90
CA TRP A 76 -15.67 24.20 7.24
C TRP A 76 -14.16 24.27 7.35
N GLN A 77 -13.70 24.80 8.48
CA GLN A 77 -12.29 25.04 8.73
C GLN A 77 -11.92 24.38 10.06
N HIS A 78 -11.09 23.35 9.97
CA HIS A 78 -10.47 22.72 11.13
C HIS A 78 -8.98 23.08 11.11
N GLY A 79 -8.60 24.08 11.92
CA GLY A 79 -7.25 24.67 11.89
C GLY A 79 -7.08 25.78 10.84
N TRP A 80 -5.93 25.85 10.19
CA TRP A 80 -5.59 26.96 9.27
C TRP A 80 -6.18 26.83 7.86
N HIS A 81 -6.64 25.64 7.46
CA HIS A 81 -7.12 25.38 6.11
C HIS A 81 -8.59 24.94 6.09
N ARG A 82 -9.28 25.28 4.99
CA ARG A 82 -10.65 24.82 4.73
C ARG A 82 -10.62 23.38 4.23
N GLN A 83 -11.63 22.59 4.61
CA GLN A 83 -11.76 21.22 4.14
C GLN A 83 -12.11 21.13 2.65
N GLY A 84 -12.88 22.10 2.14
CA GLY A 84 -13.22 22.18 0.72
C GLY A 84 -13.90 20.91 0.22
N VAL A 85 -13.44 20.45 -0.96
CA VAL A 85 -13.96 19.23 -1.61
C VAL A 85 -13.67 17.98 -0.78
N GLY A 86 -12.55 17.93 -0.06
CA GLY A 86 -12.18 16.80 0.78
C GLY A 86 -13.20 16.56 1.90
N GLY A 87 -13.66 17.63 2.55
CA GLY A 87 -14.70 17.56 3.59
C GLY A 87 -16.05 17.10 3.05
N VAL A 88 -16.43 17.55 1.85
CA VAL A 88 -17.68 17.10 1.20
C VAL A 88 -17.61 15.62 0.84
N PHE A 89 -16.47 15.17 0.32
CA PHE A 89 -16.24 13.77 -0.02
C PHE A 89 -16.27 12.87 1.22
N ALA A 90 -15.58 13.26 2.29
CA ALA A 90 -15.63 12.56 3.58
C ALA A 90 -17.06 12.48 4.12
N ALA A 91 -17.80 13.59 4.09
CA ALA A 91 -19.20 13.65 4.53
C ALA A 91 -20.17 12.75 3.74
N LEU A 92 -19.82 12.35 2.51
CA LEU A 92 -20.60 11.40 1.72
C LEU A 92 -20.22 9.94 2.03
N ILE A 93 -18.94 9.69 2.26
CA ILE A 93 -18.39 8.33 2.33
C ILE A 93 -18.38 7.77 3.75
N GLU A 94 -18.04 8.58 4.75
CA GLU A 94 -17.95 8.10 6.14
C GLU A 94 -19.27 7.51 6.68
N PRO A 95 -20.47 8.05 6.34
CA PRO A 95 -21.73 7.40 6.69
C PRO A 95 -21.90 6.00 6.10
N LEU A 96 -21.39 5.74 4.88
CA LEU A 96 -21.48 4.43 4.23
C LEU A 96 -20.68 3.37 5.00
N PHE A 97 -19.58 3.78 5.62
CA PHE A 97 -18.76 2.92 6.47
C PHE A 97 -19.14 2.98 7.95
N ARG A 98 -20.27 3.62 8.28
CA ARG A 98 -20.75 3.80 9.66
C ARG A 98 -19.69 4.44 10.56
N TRP A 99 -18.89 5.36 10.00
CA TRP A 99 -17.85 6.09 10.71
C TRP A 99 -16.81 5.15 11.33
N ASN A 100 -16.47 4.09 10.59
CA ASN A 100 -15.57 3.05 11.06
C ASN A 100 -14.13 3.35 10.62
N SER A 101 -13.35 3.96 11.52
CA SER A 101 -11.96 4.33 11.23
C SER A 101 -11.06 3.12 10.94
N ARG A 102 -11.44 1.92 11.38
CA ARG A 102 -10.73 0.69 10.99
C ARG A 102 -10.90 0.39 9.50
N ILE A 103 -12.10 0.60 8.94
CA ILE A 103 -12.34 0.41 7.50
C ILE A 103 -11.55 1.45 6.70
N GLU A 104 -11.52 2.70 7.15
CA GLU A 104 -10.71 3.76 6.54
C GLU A 104 -9.22 3.39 6.52
N ALA A 105 -8.68 2.84 7.60
CA ALA A 105 -7.30 2.35 7.64
C ALA A 105 -7.03 1.24 6.60
N PHE A 106 -7.99 0.34 6.36
CA PHE A 106 -7.88 -0.67 5.30
C PHE A 106 -7.97 -0.06 3.90
N ILE A 107 -8.84 0.95 3.70
CA ILE A 107 -8.94 1.69 2.42
C ILE A 107 -7.63 2.41 2.12
N MET A 108 -7.06 3.11 3.10
CA MET A 108 -5.76 3.76 2.95
C MET A 108 -4.65 2.74 2.66
N GLY A 109 -4.64 1.60 3.35
CA GLY A 109 -3.73 0.49 3.04
C GLY A 109 -3.89 -0.04 1.61
N ALA A 110 -5.12 -0.13 1.10
CA ALA A 110 -5.38 -0.55 -0.28
C ALA A 110 -4.90 0.50 -1.30
N ILE A 111 -5.10 1.79 -1.03
CA ILE A 111 -4.59 2.88 -1.86
C ILE A 111 -3.06 2.82 -1.92
N ILE A 112 -2.37 2.70 -0.79
CA ILE A 112 -0.90 2.59 -0.72
C ILE A 112 -0.42 1.34 -1.50
N LEU A 113 -1.14 0.21 -1.38
CA LEU A 113 -0.84 -0.99 -2.17
C LEU A 113 -0.91 -0.73 -3.68
N LEU A 114 -1.98 -0.07 -4.15
CA LEU A 114 -2.11 0.32 -5.56
C LEU A 114 -1.02 1.30 -5.98
N THR A 115 -0.66 2.26 -5.14
CA THR A 115 0.44 3.19 -5.41
C THR A 115 1.77 2.46 -5.53
N GLY A 116 2.04 1.47 -4.68
CA GLY A 116 3.24 0.63 -4.78
C GLY A 116 3.28 -0.17 -6.09
N ILE A 117 2.14 -0.70 -6.55
CA ILE A 117 2.03 -1.36 -7.87
C ILE A 117 2.32 -0.35 -8.99
N CYS A 118 1.70 0.83 -8.94
CA CYS A 118 1.92 1.89 -9.92
C CYS A 118 3.38 2.35 -9.96
N ALA A 119 4.05 2.44 -8.81
CA ALA A 119 5.47 2.80 -8.73
C ALA A 119 6.36 1.75 -9.41
N LEU A 120 6.14 0.46 -9.14
CA LEU A 120 6.86 -0.62 -9.83
C LEU A 120 6.57 -0.66 -11.33
N TRP A 121 5.32 -0.43 -11.71
CA TRP A 121 4.90 -0.35 -13.11
C TRP A 121 5.59 0.81 -13.83
N LEU A 122 5.63 2.00 -13.21
CA LEU A 122 6.29 3.17 -13.75
C LEU A 122 7.81 2.94 -13.86
N LYS A 123 8.43 2.35 -12.84
CA LYS A 123 9.85 1.96 -12.89
C LYS A 123 10.14 1.04 -14.06
N ARG A 124 9.30 0.02 -14.26
CA ARG A 124 9.45 -0.92 -15.38
C ARG A 124 9.25 -0.24 -16.73
N ARG A 125 8.32 0.71 -16.82
CA ARG A 125 8.04 1.47 -18.05
C ARG A 125 9.19 2.41 -18.43
N LEU A 126 9.84 3.04 -17.45
CA LEU A 126 10.90 4.03 -17.69
C LEU A 126 12.30 3.40 -17.83
N PHE A 127 12.61 2.38 -17.03
CA PHE A 127 13.97 1.83 -16.92
C PHE A 127 14.09 0.36 -17.35
N GLY A 128 13.00 -0.26 -17.79
CA GLY A 128 13.00 -1.64 -18.29
C GLY A 128 12.99 -2.70 -17.19
N LYS A 129 13.95 -3.64 -17.22
CA LYS A 129 13.94 -4.83 -16.35
C LYS A 129 14.06 -4.47 -14.86
N LEU A 130 13.44 -5.28 -13.99
CA LEU A 130 13.58 -5.14 -12.55
C LEU A 130 14.94 -5.68 -12.08
N SER A 131 15.58 -4.95 -11.18
CA SER A 131 16.80 -5.31 -10.46
C SER A 131 16.43 -5.67 -9.02
N ILE A 132 17.32 -6.40 -8.33
CA ILE A 132 17.14 -6.77 -6.93
C ILE A 132 16.96 -5.53 -6.04
N PHE A 133 17.63 -4.42 -6.38
CA PHE A 133 17.52 -3.15 -5.66
C PHE A 133 16.13 -2.51 -5.74
N ASP A 134 15.28 -2.89 -6.72
CA ASP A 134 13.92 -2.38 -6.80
C ASP A 134 13.03 -2.90 -5.65
N ALA A 135 13.50 -3.87 -4.86
CA ALA A 135 12.85 -4.30 -3.62
C ALA A 135 12.80 -3.16 -2.57
N LEU A 136 13.62 -2.11 -2.73
CA LEU A 136 13.53 -0.88 -1.94
C LEU A 136 12.23 -0.11 -2.20
N ILE A 137 11.65 -0.19 -3.40
CA ILE A 137 10.40 0.51 -3.72
C ILE A 137 9.25 0.03 -2.80
N PRO A 138 8.90 -1.26 -2.75
CA PRO A 138 7.89 -1.73 -1.80
C PRO A 138 8.27 -1.48 -0.33
N ALA A 139 9.56 -1.53 0.02
CA ALA A 139 10.00 -1.23 1.38
C ALA A 139 9.70 0.21 1.80
N LEU A 140 9.85 1.17 0.88
CA LEU A 140 9.54 2.58 1.10
C LEU A 140 8.04 2.84 1.20
N PHE A 141 7.22 2.20 0.38
CA PHE A 141 5.77 2.41 0.41
C PHE A 141 5.07 1.72 1.58
N PHE A 142 5.61 0.59 2.06
CA PHE A 142 4.96 -0.22 3.11
C PHE A 142 5.66 -0.12 4.46
N THR A 143 6.53 0.88 4.65
CA THR A 143 7.17 1.15 5.95
C THR A 143 6.20 1.91 6.86
N PRO A 144 6.10 1.55 8.15
CA PRO A 144 5.28 2.28 9.12
C PRO A 144 5.90 3.62 9.57
N ALA A 145 7.07 3.99 9.04
CA ALA A 145 7.77 5.23 9.40
C ALA A 145 7.29 6.46 8.61
N GLN A 146 6.29 6.30 7.73
CA GLN A 146 5.68 7.39 6.96
C GLN A 146 4.57 8.09 7.73
#